data_AF-A0A931CM32-F1
#
_entry.id   AF-A0A931CM32-F1
#
_cell.length_a   1.000
_cell.length_b   1.000
_cell.length_c   1.000
_cell.angle_alpha   90.00
_cell.angle_beta   90.00
_cell.angle_gamma   90.00
#
_symmetry.space_group_name_H-M   'P 1'
#
loop_
_entity.id
_entity.type
_entity.pdbx_description
1 polymer ?
#
loop_
_entity_poly.entity_id
_entity_poly.type
_entity_poly.pdbx_seq_one_letter_code
_entity_poly.pdbx_strand_id
1 'polypeptide(L)' 'MMSSAMQPAHHGAHLHTSPEDEGAGVMDEDERAMEIAAAQLRLVTDRRLGKQTPEWVRALAAEPSGAYAL' A
#
# COMPACT_ATOMS: atom_id res chain seq x y z
N MET A 1 48.30 16.98 30.64
CA MET A 1 47.80 16.73 29.27
C MET A 1 48.75 15.68 28.71
N MET A 2 48.38 14.43 28.38
CA MET A 2 47.29 13.96 27.52
C MET A 2 46.96 12.50 27.90
N SER A 3 45.69 12.15 28.08
CA SER A 3 45.26 10.74 28.18
C SER A 3 44.93 10.23 26.78
N SER A 4 45.72 9.29 26.30
CA SER A 4 45.40 8.51 25.11
C SER A 4 44.50 7.35 25.52
N ALA A 5 43.25 7.36 25.09
CA ALA A 5 42.37 6.20 25.13
C ALA A 5 42.11 5.80 23.67
N MET A 6 42.79 4.74 23.24
CA MET A 6 42.48 4.00 22.03
C MET A 6 41.04 3.46 22.18
N GLN A 7 40.09 4.05 21.47
CA GLN A 7 38.72 3.54 21.38
C GLN A 7 38.73 2.28 20.50
N PRO A 8 38.38 1.09 21.02
CA PRO A 8 38.11 -0.05 20.15
C PRO A 8 36.78 0.21 19.43
N ALA A 9 36.82 0.17 18.11
CA ALA A 9 35.62 0.19 17.28
C ALA A 9 34.77 -1.02 17.63
N HIS A 10 33.68 -0.81 18.36
CA HIS A 10 32.57 -1.76 18.42
C HIS A 10 31.89 -1.74 17.06
N HIS A 11 32.48 -2.42 16.08
CA HIS A 11 31.79 -2.79 14.86
C HIS A 11 30.80 -3.88 15.26
N GLY A 12 29.69 -3.45 15.86
CA GLY A 12 28.49 -4.26 15.96
C GLY A 12 28.17 -4.69 14.55
N ALA A 13 28.29 -5.99 14.30
CA ALA A 13 27.65 -6.63 13.18
C ALA A 13 26.15 -6.36 13.32
N HIS A 14 25.70 -5.23 12.79
CA HIS A 14 24.35 -5.11 12.31
C HIS A 14 24.25 -6.14 11.21
N LEU A 15 23.81 -7.34 11.60
CA LEU A 15 22.96 -8.16 10.78
C LEU A 15 21.85 -7.23 10.32
N HIS A 16 22.09 -6.57 9.19
CA HIS A 16 21.03 -6.08 8.35
C HIS A 16 20.37 -7.36 7.89
N THR A 17 19.46 -7.86 8.73
CA THR A 17 18.32 -8.60 8.22
C THR A 17 17.79 -7.69 7.12
N SER A 18 18.06 -8.09 5.88
CA SER A 18 17.39 -7.50 4.74
C SER A 18 15.92 -7.76 5.04
N PRO A 19 15.05 -6.75 5.07
CA PRO A 19 13.64 -6.99 5.20
C PRO A 19 13.29 -7.94 4.07
N GLU A 20 12.95 -9.14 4.49
CA GLU A 20 12.64 -10.26 3.64
C GLU A 20 11.49 -9.80 2.75
N ASP A 21 11.71 -9.99 1.46
CA ASP A 21 10.89 -9.75 0.29
C ASP A 21 9.63 -10.65 0.31
N GLU A 22 8.93 -10.69 1.44
CA GLU A 22 7.88 -11.65 1.77
C GLU A 22 6.61 -10.91 2.22
N GLY A 23 6.25 -9.86 1.49
CA GLY A 23 5.02 -9.08 1.73
C GLY A 23 4.43 -8.38 0.51
N ALA A 24 5.13 -8.40 -0.64
CA ALA A 24 4.70 -7.68 -1.84
C ALA A 24 3.45 -8.29 -2.50
N GLY A 25 3.24 -9.61 -2.41
CA GLY A 25 2.16 -10.29 -3.14
C GLY A 25 0.76 -10.15 -2.54
N VAL A 26 0.63 -9.86 -1.24
CA VAL A 26 -0.68 -9.78 -0.55
C VAL A 26 -1.21 -8.35 -0.49
N MET A 27 -0.31 -7.36 -0.38
CA MET A 27 -0.68 -5.95 -0.36
C MET A 27 -1.35 -5.51 -1.67
N ASP A 28 -0.87 -6.01 -2.82
CA ASP A 28 -1.34 -5.59 -4.14
C ASP A 28 -2.82 -5.97 -4.40
N GLU A 29 -3.27 -7.14 -3.93
CA GLU A 29 -4.65 -7.60 -4.13
C GLU A 29 -5.62 -6.85 -3.20
N ASP A 30 -5.24 -6.63 -1.94
CA ASP A 30 -6.00 -5.83 -0.99
C ASP A 30 -6.08 -4.35 -1.41
N GLU A 31 -4.97 -3.79 -1.92
CA GLU A 31 -4.91 -2.45 -2.48
C GLU A 31 -5.85 -2.33 -3.69
N ARG A 32 -5.82 -3.31 -4.60
CA ARG A 32 -6.72 -3.32 -5.75
C ARG A 32 -8.19 -3.42 -5.34
N ALA A 33 -8.51 -4.28 -4.38
CA ALA A 33 -9.87 -4.40 -3.85
C ALA A 33 -10.33 -3.08 -3.21
N MET A 34 -9.44 -2.38 -2.49
CA MET A 34 -9.69 -1.06 -1.92
C MET A 34 -9.93 0.00 -3.01
N GLU A 35 -9.13 0.03 -4.08
CA GLU A 35 -9.30 0.94 -5.21
C GLU A 35 -10.68 0.78 -5.87
N ILE A 36 -11.09 -0.47 -6.12
CA ILE A 36 -12.40 -0.79 -6.70
C ILE A 36 -13.53 -0.33 -5.78
N ALA A 37 -13.43 -0.62 -4.48
CA ALA A 37 -14.42 -0.19 -3.49
C ALA A 37 -14.54 1.34 -3.42
N ALA A 38 -13.42 2.06 -3.47
CA ALA A 38 -13.39 3.51 -3.52
C ALA A 38 -14.04 4.05 -4.81
N ALA A 39 -13.78 3.41 -5.95
CA ALA A 39 -14.41 3.76 -7.23
C ALA A 39 -15.94 3.57 -7.22
N GLN A 40 -16.40 2.46 -6.65
CA GLN A 40 -17.84 2.18 -6.47
C GLN A 40 -18.51 3.23 -5.57
N LEU A 41 -17.87 3.59 -4.45
CA LEU A 41 -18.37 4.64 -3.56
C LEU A 41 -18.45 5.99 -4.27
N ARG A 42 -17.44 6.33 -5.08
CA ARG A 42 -17.43 7.57 -5.87
C ARG A 42 -18.57 7.60 -6.88
N LEU A 43 -18.85 6.49 -7.58
CA LEU A 43 -19.93 6.39 -8.55
C LEU A 43 -21.30 6.67 -7.90
N VAL A 44 -21.55 6.14 -6.71
CA VAL A 44 -22.79 6.41 -5.95
C VAL A 44 -22.85 7.87 -5.50
N THR A 45 -21.73 8.41 -5.03
CA THR A 45 -21.64 9.79 -4.53
C THR A 45 -21.87 10.81 -5.65
N ASP A 46 -21.20 10.66 -6.79
CA ASP A 46 -21.35 11.54 -7.95
C ASP A 46 -22.80 11.51 -8.46
N ARG A 47 -23.42 10.34 -8.54
CA ARG A 47 -24.84 10.20 -8.90
C ARG A 47 -25.75 10.98 -7.95
N ARG A 48 -25.53 10.85 -6.64
CA ARG A 48 -26.31 11.58 -5.61
C ARG A 48 -26.13 13.09 -5.70
N LEU A 49 -24.94 13.54 -6.10
CA LEU A 49 -24.61 14.96 -6.26
C LEU A 49 -24.95 15.51 -7.65
N GLY A 50 -25.49 14.70 -8.57
CA GLY A 50 -25.74 15.11 -9.96
C GLY A 50 -24.46 15.44 -10.75
N LYS A 51 -23.31 14.90 -10.33
CA LYS A 51 -22.01 15.10 -10.98
C LYS A 51 -21.75 14.01 -12.01
N GLN A 52 -21.02 14.35 -13.07
CA GLN A 52 -20.49 13.34 -13.97
C GLN A 52 -19.33 12.58 -13.32
N THR A 53 -19.45 11.27 -13.24
CA THR A 53 -18.34 10.37 -12.89
C THR A 53 -17.42 10.18 -14.10
N PRO A 54 -16.09 10.39 -13.95
CA PRO A 54 -15.10 10.13 -15.01
C PRO A 54 -15.11 8.68 -15.49
N GLU A 55 -14.80 8.47 -16.77
CA GLU A 55 -14.91 7.14 -17.39
C GLU A 55 -13.96 6.10 -16.76
N TRP A 56 -12.74 6.50 -16.42
CA TRP A 56 -11.79 5.61 -15.75
C TRP A 56 -12.28 5.11 -14.39
N VAL A 57 -13.06 5.93 -13.65
CA VAL A 57 -13.69 5.52 -12.37
C VAL A 57 -14.79 4.51 -12.64
N ARG A 58 -15.56 4.69 -13.72
CA ARG A 58 -16.63 3.73 -14.09
C ARG A 58 -16.04 2.39 -14.49
N ALA A 59 -14.95 2.39 -15.25
CA ALA A 59 -14.22 1.19 -15.62
C ALA A 59 -13.71 0.46 -14.37
N LEU A 60 -13.05 1.18 -13.46
CA LEU A 60 -12.52 0.61 -12.22
C LEU A 60 -13.61 0.06 -11.29
N ALA A 61 -14.75 0.76 -11.19
CA ALA A 61 -15.88 0.33 -10.35
C ALA A 61 -16.61 -0.92 -10.88
N ALA A 62 -16.45 -1.22 -12.18
CA ALA A 62 -17.04 -2.39 -12.83
C ALA A 62 -16.20 -3.67 -12.63
N GLU A 63 -14.98 -3.53 -12.10
CA GLU A 63 -14.13 -4.68 -11.78
C GLU A 63 -14.67 -5.43 -10.56
N PRO A 64 -14.45 -6.75 -10.46
CA PRO A 64 -14.76 -7.51 -9.27
C PRO A 64 -13.85 -7.05 -8.14
N SER A 65 -14.41 -6.43 -7.10
CA SER A 65 -13.69 -6.32 -5.83
C SER A 65 -13.61 -7.74 -5.28
N GLY A 66 -12.41 -8.28 -5.11
CA GLY A 66 -12.17 -9.65 -4.59
C GLY A 66 -12.76 -9.93 -3.19
N ALA A 67 -13.55 -9.00 -2.65
CA ALA A 67 -14.16 -9.05 -1.34
C ALA A 67 -15.16 -10.21 -1.17
N TYR A 68 -15.98 -10.58 -2.17
CA TYR A 68 -16.88 -11.75 -2.07
C TYR A 68 -17.30 -12.27 -3.47
N ALA A 69 -16.56 -13.23 -4.02
CA ALA A 69 -17.10 -14.17 -5.00
C ALA A 69 -17.68 -15.39 -4.25
N LEU A 70 -18.93 -15.28 -3.79
CA LEU A 70 -19.74 -16.38 -3.26
C LEU A 70 -20.96 -16.59 -4.16
#